data_AF-A0A7W1Z9P8-F1
#
_entry.id   AF-A0A7W1Z9P8-F1
#
_cell.length_a   1.000
_cell.length_b   1.000
_cell.length_c   1.000
_cell.angle_alpha   90.00
_cell.angle_beta   90.00
_cell.angle_gamma   90.00
#
_symmetry.space_group_name_H-M   'P 1'
#
loop_
_entity.id
_entity.type
_entity.pdbx_description
1 polymer ?
#
loop_
_entity_poly.entity_id
_entity_poly.type
_entity_poly.pdbx_seq_one_letter_code
_entity_poly.pdbx_strand_id
1 'polypeptide(L)'
;MASADLIYAFRVMRLPLLDAGGQAIGRLQDLVVVRGRAGQAPRVVGFVAESQRRRIFVNAGRVGELTSDGVRLRSWDVDLNPFTPRRGEVLIGQDLIDARIGDETVSDIGLRWVEGVPSPRLEIAKVRLARRNMLRRRPSYRLVDYDE
;
A
#
# COMPACT_ATOMS: atom_id res chain seq x y z
N MET A 1 3.91 -22.87 8.41
CA MET A 1 3.48 -21.74 7.54
C MET A 1 4.58 -20.70 7.62
N ALA A 2 5.25 -20.39 6.50
CA ALA A 2 6.25 -19.34 6.51
C ALA A 2 5.59 -18.06 7.03
N SER A 3 6.15 -17.49 8.10
CA SER A 3 5.87 -16.11 8.50
C SER A 3 6.32 -15.23 7.34
N ALA A 4 5.45 -15.01 6.36
CA ALA A 4 5.72 -14.04 5.31
C ALA A 4 5.73 -12.67 6.01
N ASP A 5 6.87 -11.99 5.98
CA ASP A 5 7.00 -10.67 6.58
C ASP A 5 5.93 -9.74 5.99
N LEU A 6 4.98 -9.34 6.83
CA LEU A 6 3.94 -8.41 6.46
C LEU A 6 4.52 -7.00 6.42
N ILE A 7 4.23 -6.31 5.32
CA ILE A 7 4.55 -4.90 5.15
C ILE A 7 3.26 -4.11 5.34
N TYR A 8 3.19 -3.32 6.40
CA TYR A 8 1.99 -2.53 6.68
C TYR A 8 1.90 -1.29 5.78
N ALA A 9 0.73 -1.06 5.20
CA ALA A 9 0.47 0.03 4.27
C ALA A 9 0.79 1.39 4.91
N PHE A 10 0.42 1.60 6.19
CA PHE A 10 0.76 2.83 6.90
C PHE A 10 2.26 3.07 7.12
N ARG A 11 3.08 2.01 7.09
CA ARG A 11 4.54 2.13 7.16
C ARG A 11 5.11 2.53 5.80
N VAL A 12 4.53 2.03 4.71
CA VAL A 12 4.97 2.31 3.34
C VAL A 12 4.57 3.73 2.93
N MET A 13 3.32 4.11 3.18
CA MET A 13 2.95 5.52 3.26
C MET A 13 3.88 6.16 4.28
N ARG A 14 4.41 7.36 4.03
CA ARG A 14 5.44 8.03 4.83
C ARG A 14 6.89 7.63 4.52
N LEU A 15 7.15 6.64 3.66
CA LEU A 15 8.52 6.45 3.17
C LEU A 15 8.90 7.54 2.17
N PRO A 16 10.17 7.97 2.13
CA PRO A 16 10.65 8.80 1.04
C PRO A 16 10.61 8.02 -0.28
N LEU A 17 10.25 8.71 -1.36
CA LEU A 17 10.46 8.23 -2.71
C LEU A 17 11.87 8.62 -3.12
N LEU A 18 12.68 7.64 -3.49
CA LEU A 18 14.08 7.82 -3.86
C LEU A 18 14.27 7.57 -5.37
N ASP A 19 15.09 8.37 -6.02
CA ASP A 19 15.57 8.06 -7.37
C ASP A 19 16.55 6.87 -7.37
N ALA A 20 17.02 6.47 -8.54
CA ALA A 20 17.95 5.34 -8.66
C ALA A 20 19.29 5.58 -7.93
N GLY A 21 19.71 6.83 -7.75
CA GLY A 21 20.89 7.24 -6.99
C GLY A 21 20.68 7.33 -5.47
N GLY A 22 19.45 7.12 -4.99
CA GLY A 22 19.09 7.19 -3.57
C GLY A 22 18.76 8.59 -3.07
N GLN A 23 18.66 9.60 -3.94
CA GLN A 23 18.25 10.95 -3.53
C GLN A 23 16.74 11.00 -3.36
N ALA A 24 16.29 11.70 -2.31
CA ALA A 24 14.87 11.89 -2.05
C ALA A 24 14.26 12.85 -3.08
N ILE A 25 13.27 12.37 -3.82
CA ILE A 25 12.55 13.13 -4.85
C ILE A 25 11.08 13.34 -4.50
N GLY A 26 10.63 12.80 -3.37
CA GLY A 26 9.27 12.94 -2.89
C GLY A 26 8.99 12.06 -1.68
N ARG A 27 7.71 11.86 -1.38
CA ARG A 27 7.25 11.03 -0.26
C ARG A 27 6.01 10.25 -0.65
N LEU A 28 5.94 8.97 -0.27
CA LEU A 28 4.76 8.17 -0.50
C LEU A 28 3.61 8.64 0.38
N GLN A 29 2.44 8.83 -0.24
CA GLN A 29 1.20 9.26 0.39
C GLN A 29 0.14 8.15 0.39
N ASP A 30 0.12 7.29 -0.62
CA ASP A 30 -0.87 6.21 -0.73
C ASP A 30 -0.35 5.05 -1.60
N LEU A 31 -1.11 3.95 -1.63
CA LEU A 31 -0.92 2.80 -2.50
C LEU A 31 -2.16 2.58 -3.35
N VAL A 32 -1.96 2.29 -4.63
CA VAL A 32 -3.03 2.01 -5.58
C VAL A 32 -3.16 0.50 -5.73
N VAL A 33 -4.35 -0.02 -5.49
CA VAL A 33 -4.69 -1.44 -5.65
C VAL A 33 -5.78 -1.63 -6.69
N VAL A 34 -5.79 -2.82 -7.29
CA VAL A 34 -6.88 -3.29 -8.13
C VAL A 34 -7.33 -4.66 -7.65
N ARG A 35 -8.59 -5.00 -7.90
CA ARG A 35 -9.13 -6.33 -7.59
C ARG A 35 -8.31 -7.42 -8.28
N GLY A 36 -8.08 -8.51 -7.54
CA GLY A 36 -7.55 -9.75 -8.11
C GLY A 36 -8.57 -10.42 -9.03
N ARG A 37 -8.14 -11.49 -9.72
CA ARG A 37 -9.09 -12.42 -10.35
C ARG A 37 -9.88 -13.15 -9.25
N ALA A 38 -10.93 -13.87 -9.63
CA ALA A 38 -11.67 -14.70 -8.68
C ALA A 38 -10.72 -15.63 -7.89
N GLY A 39 -10.80 -15.57 -6.56
CA GLY A 39 -9.91 -16.32 -5.66
C GLY A 39 -8.48 -15.78 -5.54
N GLN A 40 -8.17 -14.60 -6.10
CA GLN A 40 -6.86 -13.95 -5.94
C GLN A 40 -6.96 -12.69 -5.10
N ALA A 41 -5.93 -12.45 -4.30
CA ALA A 41 -5.79 -11.24 -3.51
C ALA A 41 -5.77 -9.98 -4.40
N PRO A 42 -6.30 -8.84 -3.91
CA PRO A 42 -6.07 -7.56 -4.54
C PRO A 42 -4.58 -7.25 -4.65
N ARG A 43 -4.16 -6.73 -5.82
CA ARG A 43 -2.76 -6.45 -6.12
C ARG A 43 -2.48 -4.95 -6.04
N VAL A 44 -1.32 -4.59 -5.51
CA VAL A 44 -0.78 -3.24 -5.58
C VAL A 44 -0.22 -3.04 -6.99
N VAL A 45 -0.74 -2.04 -7.71
CA VAL A 45 -0.29 -1.69 -9.07
C VAL A 45 0.65 -0.48 -9.07
N GLY A 46 0.66 0.29 -8.00
CA GLY A 46 1.56 1.42 -7.84
C GLY A 46 1.36 2.15 -6.52
N PHE A 47 2.03 3.30 -6.43
CA PHE A 47 2.06 4.16 -5.28
C PHE A 47 1.65 5.57 -5.70
N VAL A 48 1.06 6.32 -4.78
CA VAL A 48 0.88 7.75 -4.92
C VAL A 48 2.00 8.42 -4.14
N ALA A 49 2.76 9.27 -4.80
CA ALA A 49 3.79 10.08 -4.16
C ALA A 49 3.45 11.55 -4.27
N GLU A 50 3.81 12.33 -3.26
CA GLU A 50 3.92 13.78 -3.39
C GLU A 50 5.34 14.13 -3.84
N SER A 51 5.44 14.84 -4.97
CA SER A 51 6.69 15.35 -5.52
C SER A 51 6.42 16.69 -6.21
N GLN A 52 7.30 17.67 -6.03
CA GLN A 52 7.18 19.01 -6.62
C GLN A 52 5.78 19.63 -6.46
N ARG A 53 5.19 19.49 -5.27
CA ARG A 53 3.84 19.98 -4.90
C ARG A 53 2.69 19.37 -5.72
N ARG A 54 2.91 18.20 -6.31
CA ARG A 54 1.91 17.42 -7.06
C ARG A 54 1.84 16.01 -6.49
N ARG A 55 0.64 15.43 -6.50
CA ARG A 55 0.49 13.98 -6.35
C ARG A 55 0.76 13.32 -7.69
N ILE A 56 1.59 12.30 -7.73
CA ILE A 56 2.00 11.59 -8.94
C ILE A 56 1.80 10.09 -8.74
N PHE A 57 1.63 9.36 -9.84
CA PHE A 57 1.56 7.90 -9.82
C PHE A 57 2.94 7.29 -10.08
N VAL A 58 3.35 6.37 -9.22
CA VAL A 58 4.56 5.58 -9.36
C VAL A 58 4.18 4.12 -9.60
N ASN A 59 4.42 3.61 -10.80
CA ASN A 59 4.12 2.22 -11.13
C ASN A 59 4.97 1.26 -10.28
N ALA A 60 4.34 0.20 -9.72
CA ALA A 60 5.05 -0.76 -8.87
C ALA A 60 6.21 -1.48 -9.58
N GLY A 61 6.14 -1.67 -10.90
CA GLY A 61 7.22 -2.24 -11.70
C GLY A 61 8.45 -1.34 -11.83
N ARG A 62 8.32 -0.02 -11.56
CA ARG A 62 9.46 0.90 -11.50
C ARG A 62 10.19 0.87 -10.16
N VAL A 63 9.61 0.25 -9.14
CA VAL A 63 10.26 0.12 -7.82
C VAL A 63 11.33 -0.97 -7.89
N GLY A 64 12.55 -0.59 -7.53
CA GLY A 64 13.69 -1.49 -7.41
C GLY A 64 13.72 -2.12 -6.02
N GLU A 65 13.54 -1.30 -4.99
CA GLU A 65 13.60 -1.72 -3.59
C GLU A 65 12.55 -0.99 -2.75
N LEU A 66 12.05 -1.70 -1.74
CA LEU A 66 11.20 -1.16 -0.69
C LEU A 66 11.79 -1.61 0.64
N THR A 67 12.39 -0.67 1.37
CA THR A 67 13.07 -0.91 2.65
C THR A 67 12.53 0.05 3.72
N SER A 68 13.10 0.01 4.92
CA SER A 68 12.83 1.02 5.95
C SER A 68 13.26 2.43 5.55
N ASP A 69 14.24 2.54 4.66
CA ASP A 69 14.89 3.81 4.33
C ASP A 69 14.15 4.54 3.21
N GLY A 70 13.35 3.82 2.41
CA GLY A 70 12.60 4.41 1.32
C GLY A 70 12.07 3.42 0.30
N VAL A 71 11.37 3.97 -0.69
CA VAL A 71 11.01 3.27 -1.93
C VAL A 71 11.89 3.80 -3.04
N ARG A 72 12.83 2.97 -3.51
CA ARG A 72 13.83 3.32 -4.51
C ARG A 72 13.41 2.90 -5.90
N LEU A 73 13.49 3.83 -6.85
CA LEU A 73 13.20 3.57 -8.25
C LEU A 73 14.35 2.86 -8.95
N ARG A 74 14.04 2.08 -9.99
CA ARG A 74 15.02 1.40 -10.86
C ARG A 74 15.73 2.35 -11.81
N SER A 75 15.09 3.46 -12.16
CA SER A 75 15.62 4.47 -13.08
C SER A 75 15.35 5.88 -12.57
N TRP A 76 15.98 6.86 -13.20
CA TRP A 76 15.85 8.28 -12.87
C TRP A 76 14.55 8.91 -13.39
N ASP A 77 13.87 8.25 -14.33
CA ASP A 77 12.69 8.80 -14.98
C ASP A 77 11.42 8.67 -14.13
N VAL A 78 10.87 9.82 -13.76
CA VAL A 78 9.61 9.94 -13.02
C VAL A 78 8.60 10.75 -13.82
N ASP A 79 7.42 10.18 -13.98
CA ASP A 79 6.30 10.90 -14.56
C ASP A 79 5.70 11.85 -13.50
N LEU A 80 5.73 13.15 -13.80
CA LEU A 80 5.22 14.22 -12.93
C LEU A 80 3.79 14.67 -13.30
N ASN A 81 3.11 13.92 -14.15
CA ASN A 81 1.70 14.15 -14.43
C ASN A 81 0.88 14.02 -13.14
N PRO A 82 -0.05 14.97 -12.88
CA PRO A 82 -0.94 14.88 -11.72
C PRO A 82 -1.69 13.56 -11.69
N PHE A 83 -1.68 12.92 -10.53
CA PHE A 83 -2.37 11.66 -10.30
C PHE A 83 -3.89 11.87 -10.28
N THR A 84 -4.56 11.04 -11.08
CA THR A 84 -6.00 10.85 -11.07
C THR A 84 -6.28 9.35 -11.04
N PRO A 85 -7.03 8.83 -10.04
CA PRO A 85 -7.40 7.42 -9.99
C PRO A 85 -8.16 6.99 -11.24
N ARG A 86 -7.80 5.83 -11.78
CA ARG A 86 -8.51 5.24 -12.93
C ARG A 86 -9.68 4.38 -12.47
N ARG A 87 -10.62 4.11 -13.37
CA ARG A 87 -11.74 3.21 -13.07
C ARG A 87 -11.22 1.84 -12.64
N GLY A 88 -11.64 1.38 -11.47
CA GLY A 88 -11.26 0.09 -10.89
C GLY A 88 -10.00 0.12 -10.03
N GLU A 89 -9.31 1.27 -9.96
CA GLU A 89 -8.29 1.53 -8.95
C GLU A 89 -8.94 1.95 -7.63
N VAL A 90 -8.35 1.51 -6.53
CA VAL A 90 -8.73 1.86 -5.16
C VAL A 90 -7.47 2.29 -4.42
N LEU A 91 -7.56 3.35 -3.64
CA LEU A 91 -6.48 3.85 -2.81
C LEU A 91 -6.60 3.26 -1.41
N ILE A 92 -5.53 2.65 -0.89
CA ILE A 92 -5.57 2.04 0.45
C ILE A 92 -5.89 3.09 1.50
N GLY A 93 -5.11 4.18 1.55
CA GLY A 93 -5.21 5.22 2.56
C GLY A 93 -6.52 6.00 2.44
N GLN A 94 -6.89 6.40 1.23
CA GLN A 94 -8.09 7.20 1.01
C GLN A 94 -9.39 6.40 1.08
N ASP A 95 -9.44 5.21 0.49
CA ASP A 95 -10.70 4.51 0.24
C ASP A 95 -10.93 3.29 1.16
N LEU A 96 -9.85 2.71 1.73
CA LEU A 96 -9.95 1.50 2.56
C LEU A 96 -9.70 1.75 4.05
N ILE A 97 -8.73 2.58 4.41
CA ILE A 97 -8.51 2.95 5.81
C ILE A 97 -9.76 3.67 6.34
N ASP A 98 -10.12 3.40 7.60
CA ASP A 98 -11.32 3.84 8.29
C ASP A 98 -12.65 3.37 7.69
N ALA A 99 -12.63 2.57 6.61
CA ALA A 99 -13.82 1.91 6.11
C ALA A 99 -14.41 0.99 7.19
N ARG A 100 -15.75 0.99 7.29
CA ARG A 100 -16.48 0.22 8.31
C ARG A 100 -16.80 -1.19 7.82
N ILE A 101 -16.53 -2.18 8.67
CA ILE A 101 -16.94 -3.58 8.48
C ILE A 101 -17.69 -3.99 9.74
N GLY A 102 -19.03 -4.01 9.66
CA GLY A 102 -19.89 -4.17 10.83
C GLY A 102 -19.66 -3.08 11.88
N ASP A 103 -19.23 -3.48 13.08
CA ASP A 103 -18.90 -2.58 14.20
C ASP A 103 -17.39 -2.27 14.33
N GLU A 104 -16.59 -2.73 13.37
CA GLU A 104 -15.14 -2.49 13.29
C GLU A 104 -14.78 -1.51 12.16
N THR A 105 -13.56 -0.98 12.20
CA THR A 105 -12.97 -0.16 11.12
C THR A 105 -11.65 -0.73 10.66
N VAL A 106 -11.35 -0.58 9.37
CA VAL A 106 -10.03 -0.91 8.81
C VAL A 106 -9.01 0.08 9.34
N SER A 107 -8.06 -0.42 10.12
CA SER A 107 -7.06 0.40 10.81
C SER A 107 -5.65 0.24 10.27
N ASP A 108 -5.41 -0.76 9.42
CA ASP A 108 -4.22 -0.91 8.57
C ASP A 108 -4.44 -2.06 7.58
N ILE A 109 -3.57 -2.15 6.57
CA ILE A 109 -3.54 -3.26 5.61
C ILE A 109 -2.14 -3.87 5.60
N GLY A 110 -2.09 -5.19 5.81
CA GLY A 110 -0.87 -5.99 5.70
C GLY A 110 -0.67 -6.47 4.26
N LEU A 111 0.46 -6.10 3.67
CA LEU A 111 0.87 -6.46 2.31
C LEU A 111 1.92 -7.56 2.37
N ARG A 112 1.99 -8.39 1.33
CA ARG A 112 3.07 -9.38 1.17
C ARG A 112 3.62 -9.37 -0.24
N TRP A 113 4.92 -9.62 -0.36
CA TRP A 113 5.52 -9.98 -1.62
C TRP A 113 5.10 -11.39 -2.02
N VAL A 114 4.66 -11.53 -3.26
CA VAL A 114 4.34 -12.81 -3.89
C VAL A 114 5.24 -12.93 -5.11
N GLU A 115 5.95 -14.05 -5.22
CA GLU A 115 6.74 -14.34 -6.41
C GLU A 115 5.82 -14.38 -7.64
N GLY A 116 6.31 -13.79 -8.72
CA GLY A 116 5.55 -13.64 -9.95
C GLY A 116 6.47 -13.57 -11.14
N VAL A 117 5.95 -13.97 -12.30
CA VAL A 117 6.63 -13.82 -13.59
C VAL A 117 6.02 -12.62 -14.31
N PRO A 118 6.82 -11.66 -14.83
CA PRO A 118 8.30 -11.65 -14.83
C PRO A 118 8.95 -11.14 -13.53
N SER A 119 8.17 -10.55 -12.61
CA SER A 119 8.69 -9.94 -11.39
C SER A 119 7.76 -10.18 -10.18
N PRO A 120 8.30 -10.14 -8.95
CA PRO A 120 7.50 -10.22 -7.74
C PRO A 120 6.50 -9.08 -7.68
N ARG A 121 5.33 -9.36 -7.10
CA ARG A 121 4.23 -8.40 -6.94
C ARG A 121 3.89 -8.26 -5.47
N LEU A 122 3.34 -7.10 -5.12
CA LEU A 122 2.85 -6.82 -3.79
C LEU A 122 1.33 -7.01 -3.79
N GLU A 123 0.80 -7.80 -2.86
CA GLU A 123 -0.63 -8.12 -2.76
C GLU A 123 -1.13 -7.88 -1.33
N ILE A 124 -2.42 -7.57 -1.18
CA ILE A 124 -3.06 -7.47 0.13
C ILE A 124 -3.18 -8.88 0.72
N ALA A 125 -2.54 -9.11 1.86
CA ALA A 125 -2.59 -10.39 2.56
C ALA A 125 -3.56 -10.35 3.73
N LYS A 126 -3.52 -9.26 4.50
CA LYS A 126 -4.25 -9.15 5.76
C LYS A 126 -4.90 -7.78 5.92
N VAL A 127 -6.00 -7.73 6.65
CA VAL A 127 -6.67 -6.48 7.05
C VAL A 127 -6.68 -6.40 8.58
N ARG A 128 -6.23 -5.25 9.13
CA ARG A 128 -6.25 -5.03 10.57
C ARG A 128 -7.54 -4.30 10.95
N LEU A 129 -8.49 -5.02 11.53
CA LEU A 129 -9.75 -4.47 11.99
C LEU A 129 -9.63 -3.99 13.43
N ALA A 130 -10.13 -2.80 13.73
CA ALA A 130 -10.16 -2.22 15.05
C ALA A 130 -11.60 -1.99 15.51
N ARG A 131 -11.90 -2.37 16.75
CA ARG A 131 -13.19 -2.08 17.39
C ARG A 131 -13.01 -0.95 18.39
N ARG A 132 -13.71 0.16 18.18
CA ARG A 132 -13.76 1.26 19.15
C ARG A 132 -14.87 0.97 20.16
N ASN A 133 -14.51 0.43 21.32
CA ASN A 133 -15.46 0.18 22.40
C ASN A 133 -15.48 1.36 23.38
N MET A 134 -16.62 2.03 23.53
CA MET A 134 -16.76 3.18 24.44
C MET A 134 -16.62 2.81 25.91
N LEU A 135 -16.84 1.53 26.27
CA LEU A 135 -16.76 1.02 27.64
C LEU A 135 -15.39 0.41 27.99
N ARG A 136 -14.56 0.07 27.00
CA ARG A 136 -13.27 -0.58 27.21
C ARG A 136 -12.12 0.41 26.97
N ARG A 137 -11.28 0.59 27.99
CA ARG A 137 -10.16 1.56 27.97
C ARG A 137 -9.07 1.26 26.92
N ARG A 138 -9.07 0.08 26.29
CA ARG A 138 -8.12 -0.32 25.24
C ARG A 138 -8.85 -0.76 23.97
N PRO A 139 -8.50 -0.23 22.79
CA PRO A 139 -8.99 -0.74 21.51
C PRO A 139 -8.60 -2.21 21.36
N SER A 140 -9.54 -3.06 20.95
CA SER A 140 -9.20 -4.40 20.46
C SER A 140 -8.95 -4.33 18.97
N TYR A 141 -7.95 -5.04 18.49
CA TYR A 141 -7.71 -5.25 17.08
C TYR A 141 -7.62 -6.74 16.78
N ARG A 142 -8.00 -7.12 15.56
CA ARG A 142 -7.79 -8.46 15.00
C ARG A 142 -7.24 -8.33 13.59
N LEU A 143 -6.47 -9.33 13.19
CA LEU A 143 -5.89 -9.41 11.86
C LEU A 143 -6.60 -10.53 11.11
N VAL A 144 -7.27 -10.19 10.02
CA VAL A 144 -8.06 -11.11 9.20
C VAL A 144 -7.43 -11.28 7.82
N ASP A 145 -7.77 -12.36 7.13
CA ASP A 145 -7.46 -12.50 5.71
C ASP A 145 -8.23 -11.48 4.87
N TYR A 146 -7.77 -11.22 3.65
CA TYR A 146 -8.33 -10.15 2.81
C TYR A 146 -9.77 -10.43 2.31
N ASP A 147 -10.21 -11.68 2.38
CA ASP A 147 -11.49 -12.20 1.88
C ASP A 147 -12.50 -12.53 2.98
N GLU A 148 -12.17 -12.26 4.23
CA GLU A 148 -13.06 -12.34 5.40
C GLU A 148 -13.84 -11.02 5.60
#